data_AF-A0A932TBW8-F1
#
_entry.id   AF-A0A932TBW8-F1
#
_cell.length_a   1.000
_cell.length_b   1.000
_cell.length_c   1.000
_cell.angle_alpha   90.00
_cell.angle_beta   90.00
_cell.angle_gamma   90.00
#
_symmetry.space_group_name_H-M   'P 1'
#
loop_
_entity.id
_entity.type
_entity.pdbx_description
1 polymer ?
#
loop_
_entity_poly.entity_id
_entity_poly.type
_entity_poly.pdbx_seq_one_letter_code
_entity_poly.pdbx_strand_id
1 'polypeptide(L)'
;MAVKDINKSIEKIIKENKDDILTYESLIKIFPKAPTVILVKKILAQAQLFNTTLISSKELAKRLNKKEAKRKIDAREKLKNASEGEHFDLQKDKEQLEWSRSDSPVRMYLREMGKVNLLTKEEEVDISKSMEQGEDAILDAICSVPYLIDFILEYREPLVNRERKVKELFKSFDDEEENNDDLDEDLDLINEDVIEEIEDTDEEKKEKK
;
A
#
# COMPACT_ATOMS: atom_id res chain seq x y z
N MET A 1 20.57 -3.79 49.46
CA MET A 1 19.98 -5.05 48.94
C MET A 1 21.03 -6.13 49.05
N ALA A 2 20.67 -7.30 49.61
CA ALA A 2 21.65 -8.32 49.98
C ALA A 2 22.24 -8.99 48.74
N VAL A 3 23.50 -9.44 48.82
CA VAL A 3 24.22 -10.13 47.73
C VAL A 3 23.47 -11.37 47.22
N LYS A 4 22.60 -11.98 48.05
CA LYS A 4 21.73 -13.09 47.65
C LYS A 4 20.58 -12.67 46.72
N ASP A 5 20.07 -11.45 46.85
CA ASP A 5 18.99 -10.93 46.00
C ASP A 5 19.50 -10.65 44.59
N ILE A 6 20.73 -10.13 44.49
CA ILE A 6 21.41 -9.82 43.22
C ILE A 6 21.67 -11.10 42.40
N ASN A 7 22.06 -12.20 43.05
CA ASN A 7 22.25 -13.48 42.38
C ASN A 7 20.93 -14.09 41.87
N LYS A 8 19.84 -13.94 42.61
CA LYS A 8 18.51 -14.38 42.16
C LYS A 8 17.98 -13.55 40.99
N SER A 9 18.24 -12.25 40.94
CA SER A 9 17.87 -11.41 39.79
C SER A 9 18.65 -11.77 38.52
N ILE A 10 19.93 -12.15 38.65
CA ILE A 10 20.75 -12.63 37.52
C ILE A 10 20.16 -13.93 36.95
N GLU A 11 19.84 -14.89 37.82
CA GLU A 11 19.24 -16.15 37.38
C GLU A 11 17.88 -15.96 36.70
N LYS A 12 17.07 -14.99 37.15
CA LYS A 12 15.80 -14.68 36.48
C LYS A 12 16.01 -14.13 35.08
N ILE A 13 16.89 -13.14 34.91
CA ILE A 13 17.11 -12.47 33.62
C ILE A 13 17.75 -13.41 32.59
N ILE A 14 18.68 -14.27 33.02
CA ILE A 14 19.29 -15.28 32.16
C ILE A 14 18.27 -16.38 31.80
N LYS A 15 17.34 -16.71 32.70
CA LYS A 15 16.24 -17.66 32.41
C LYS A 15 15.15 -17.07 31.50
N GLU A 16 14.91 -15.77 31.57
CA GLU A 16 13.94 -15.05 30.72
C GLU A 16 14.47 -14.89 29.30
N ASN A 17 15.77 -14.67 29.11
CA ASN A 17 16.41 -14.52 27.79
C ASN A 17 17.14 -15.80 27.35
N LYS A 18 16.51 -16.96 27.47
CA LYS A 18 17.07 -18.22 26.92
C LYS A 18 17.20 -18.09 25.41
N ASP A 19 18.35 -18.50 24.89
CA ASP A 19 18.71 -18.45 23.46
C ASP A 19 18.81 -17.05 22.81
N ASP A 20 18.60 -15.97 23.58
CA ASP A 20 18.66 -14.59 23.09
C ASP A 20 19.99 -13.88 23.38
N ILE A 21 20.22 -12.76 22.68
CA ILE A 21 21.41 -11.92 22.84
C ILE A 21 21.19 -10.92 23.97
N LEU A 22 22.02 -10.98 25.01
CA LEU A 22 21.93 -10.08 26.17
C LEU A 22 23.11 -9.09 26.19
N THR A 23 22.83 -7.81 26.48
CA THR A 23 23.87 -6.77 26.49
C THR A 23 24.53 -6.58 27.85
N TYR A 24 25.84 -6.30 27.85
CA TYR A 24 26.58 -6.00 29.08
C TYR A 24 26.00 -4.79 29.83
N GLU A 25 25.48 -3.78 29.11
CA GLU A 25 24.90 -2.57 29.70
C GLU A 25 23.60 -2.85 30.45
N SER A 26 22.76 -3.75 29.93
CA SER A 26 21.52 -4.18 30.61
C SER A 26 21.81 -4.96 31.89
N LEU A 27 22.88 -5.76 31.90
CA LEU A 27 23.36 -6.44 33.10
C LEU A 27 23.93 -5.46 34.13
N ILE A 28 24.67 -4.45 33.69
CA ILE A 28 25.33 -3.46 34.58
C ILE A 28 24.31 -2.59 35.33
N LYS A 29 23.16 -2.26 34.74
CA LYS A 29 22.10 -1.44 35.37
C LYS A 29 21.56 -2.01 36.69
N ILE A 30 21.71 -3.31 36.91
CA ILE A 30 21.24 -4.02 38.11
C ILE A 30 22.23 -3.88 39.27
N PHE A 31 23.49 -3.56 38.98
CA PHE A 31 24.54 -3.50 39.98
C PHE A 31 24.69 -2.06 40.54
N PRO A 32 24.51 -1.86 41.85
CA PRO A 32 24.78 -0.57 42.49
C PRO A 32 26.28 -0.30 42.70
N LYS A 33 27.14 -1.32 42.56
CA LYS A 33 28.60 -1.25 42.66
C LYS A 33 29.24 -2.19 41.64
N ALA A 34 30.47 -1.89 41.23
CA ALA A 34 31.21 -2.73 40.28
C ALA A 34 31.27 -4.20 40.76
N PRO A 35 30.91 -5.17 39.90
CA PRO A 35 30.86 -6.57 40.29
C PRO A 35 32.27 -7.14 40.54
N THR A 36 32.39 -7.99 41.57
CA THR A 36 33.63 -8.70 41.90
C THR A 36 33.91 -9.80 40.88
N VAL A 37 35.20 -10.11 40.64
CA VAL A 37 35.66 -11.13 39.65
C VAL A 37 34.99 -12.50 39.83
N ILE A 38 34.66 -12.90 41.06
CA ILE A 38 33.98 -14.18 41.37
C ILE A 38 32.55 -14.20 40.81
N LEU A 39 31.82 -13.09 40.91
CA LEU A 39 30.46 -12.97 40.38
C LEU A 39 30.46 -13.00 38.85
N VAL A 40 31.45 -12.36 38.21
CA VAL A 40 31.61 -12.38 36.75
C VAL A 40 31.84 -13.79 36.21
N LYS A 41 32.70 -14.59 36.87
CA LYS A 41 32.90 -16.00 36.50
C LYS A 41 31.62 -16.82 36.63
N LYS A 42 30.80 -16.54 37.66
CA LYS A 42 29.51 -17.21 37.86
C LYS A 42 28.49 -16.86 36.79
N ILE A 43 28.43 -15.58 36.37
CA ILE A 43 27.56 -15.11 35.28
C ILE A 43 27.97 -15.75 33.95
N LEU A 44 29.27 -15.84 33.67
CA LEU A 44 29.77 -16.53 32.47
C LEU A 44 29.40 -18.02 32.44
N ALA A 45 29.55 -18.72 33.57
CA ALA A 45 29.15 -20.12 33.67
C ALA A 45 27.63 -20.30 33.50
N GLN A 46 26.82 -19.40 34.05
CA GLN A 46 25.37 -19.40 33.87
C GLN A 46 24.97 -19.07 32.43
N ALA A 47 25.63 -18.12 31.78
CA ALA A 47 25.38 -17.79 30.38
C ALA A 47 25.70 -18.96 29.43
N GLN A 48 26.75 -19.73 29.73
CA GLN A 48 27.08 -20.95 29.00
C GLN A 48 26.03 -22.06 29.18
N LEU A 49 25.50 -22.24 30.39
CA LEU A 49 24.46 -23.24 30.67
C LEU A 49 23.13 -22.96 29.96
N PHE A 50 22.77 -21.68 29.79
CA PHE A 50 21.54 -21.25 29.14
C PHE A 50 21.74 -20.82 27.67
N ASN A 51 22.93 -21.06 27.11
CA ASN A 51 23.30 -20.73 25.73
C ASN A 51 23.04 -19.26 25.34
N THR A 52 23.09 -18.34 26.30
CA THR A 52 22.84 -16.91 26.08
C THR A 52 24.10 -16.22 25.61
N THR A 53 24.04 -15.46 24.51
CA THR A 53 25.24 -14.78 23.99
C THR A 53 25.36 -13.39 24.59
N LEU A 54 26.42 -13.15 25.37
CA LEU A 54 26.71 -11.85 25.98
C LEU A 54 27.51 -10.95 25.02
N ILE A 55 26.93 -9.81 24.65
CA ILE A 55 27.48 -8.93 23.61
C ILE A 55 27.44 -7.46 24.08
N SER A 56 28.33 -6.60 23.56
CA SER A 56 28.24 -5.14 23.80
C SER A 56 27.11 -4.52 22.96
N SER A 57 26.44 -3.49 23.46
CA SER A 57 25.40 -2.76 22.71
C SER A 57 25.88 -2.29 21.32
N LYS A 58 27.16 -1.90 21.21
CA LYS A 58 27.80 -1.54 19.93
C LYS A 58 27.81 -2.70 18.92
N GLU A 59 28.07 -3.91 19.38
CA GLU A 59 28.16 -5.09 18.53
C GLU A 59 26.76 -5.63 18.16
N LEU A 60 25.80 -5.54 19.08
CA LEU A 60 24.39 -5.81 18.79
C LEU A 60 23.85 -4.85 17.70
N ALA A 61 24.10 -3.54 17.82
CA ALA A 61 23.71 -2.56 16.81
C ALA A 61 24.34 -2.86 15.44
N LYS A 62 25.63 -3.22 15.39
CA LYS A 62 26.29 -3.65 14.15
C LYS A 62 25.63 -4.89 13.53
N ARG A 63 25.20 -5.87 14.34
CA ARG A 63 24.50 -7.06 13.84
C ARG A 63 23.11 -6.73 13.31
N LEU A 64 22.36 -5.86 13.99
CA LEU A 64 21.05 -5.40 13.52
C LEU A 64 21.16 -4.67 12.19
N ASN A 65 22.09 -3.71 12.06
CA ASN A 65 22.32 -2.98 10.82
C ASN A 65 22.72 -3.90 9.67
N LYS A 66 23.59 -4.90 9.92
CA LYS A 66 23.95 -5.91 8.91
C LYS A 66 22.76 -6.79 8.51
N LYS A 67 21.91 -7.18 9.46
CA LYS A 67 20.72 -8.01 9.20
C LYS A 67 19.68 -7.23 8.40
N GLU A 68 19.48 -5.95 8.74
CA GLU A 68 18.58 -5.06 8.00
C GLU A 68 19.08 -4.78 6.59
N ALA A 69 20.39 -4.54 6.42
CA ALA A 69 21.00 -4.38 5.10
C ALA A 69 20.81 -5.64 4.22
N LYS A 70 21.01 -6.84 4.77
CA LYS A 70 20.73 -8.10 4.07
C LYS A 70 19.25 -8.22 3.67
N ARG A 71 18.32 -7.95 4.61
CA ARG A 71 16.88 -7.97 4.31
C ARG A 71 16.48 -7.00 3.19
N LYS A 72 17.08 -5.80 3.15
CA LYS A 72 16.86 -4.82 2.07
C LYS A 72 17.39 -5.32 0.73
N ILE A 73 18.54 -5.98 0.72
CA ILE A 73 19.11 -6.60 -0.49
C ILE A 73 18.19 -7.72 -0.98
N ASP A 74 17.79 -8.64 -0.10
CA ASP A 74 16.91 -9.76 -0.44
C ASP A 74 15.53 -9.28 -0.95
N ALA A 75 14.97 -8.22 -0.35
CA ALA A 75 13.71 -7.62 -0.80
C ALA A 75 13.85 -7.00 -2.20
N ARG A 76 14.97 -6.32 -2.47
CA ARG A 76 15.28 -5.76 -3.78
C ARG A 76 15.49 -6.85 -4.84
N GLU A 77 16.15 -7.94 -4.50
CA GLU A 77 16.32 -9.10 -5.38
C GLU A 77 14.98 -9.80 -5.65
N LYS A 78 14.10 -9.94 -4.65
CA LYS A 78 12.75 -10.48 -4.85
C LYS A 78 11.90 -9.61 -5.78
N LEU A 79 11.99 -8.29 -5.67
CA LEU A 79 11.30 -7.35 -6.58
C LEU A 79 11.85 -7.45 -8.01
N LYS A 80 13.17 -7.59 -8.18
CA LYS A 80 13.79 -7.82 -9.49
C LYS A 80 13.38 -9.16 -10.09
N ASN A 81 13.42 -10.24 -9.30
CA ASN A 81 13.02 -11.57 -9.75
C ASN A 81 11.51 -11.66 -10.02
N ALA A 82 10.68 -10.90 -9.32
CA ALA A 82 9.25 -10.79 -9.64
C ALA A 82 9.03 -10.07 -10.99
N SER A 83 9.85 -9.06 -11.29
CA SER A 83 9.85 -8.39 -12.60
C SER A 83 10.45 -9.25 -13.72
N GLU A 84 11.42 -10.11 -13.43
CA GLU A 84 12.04 -11.06 -14.39
C GLU A 84 11.25 -12.38 -14.52
N GLY A 85 10.31 -12.65 -13.60
CA GLY A 85 9.37 -13.77 -13.64
C GLY A 85 8.29 -13.62 -14.73
N GLU A 86 8.11 -12.41 -15.25
CA GLU A 86 7.57 -12.20 -16.60
C GLU A 86 8.64 -12.55 -17.64
N HIS A 87 9.09 -13.81 -17.63
CA HIS A 87 9.86 -14.35 -18.74
C HIS A 87 8.93 -14.32 -19.97
N PHE A 88 9.17 -13.33 -20.83
CA PHE A 88 8.52 -13.15 -22.13
C PHE A 88 8.55 -14.49 -22.89
N ASP A 89 7.44 -15.20 -22.89
CA ASP A 89 7.35 -16.57 -23.37
C ASP A 89 7.27 -16.56 -24.90
N LEU A 90 8.41 -16.64 -25.56
CA LEU A 90 8.55 -16.64 -27.03
C LEU A 90 7.71 -17.73 -27.72
N GLN A 91 7.28 -18.77 -26.99
CA GLN A 91 6.35 -19.78 -27.51
C GLN A 91 4.90 -19.27 -27.58
N LYS A 92 4.46 -18.43 -26.64
CA LYS A 92 3.12 -17.81 -26.63
C LYS A 92 2.95 -16.84 -27.80
N ASP A 93 4.02 -16.16 -28.19
CA ASP A 93 4.05 -15.30 -29.38
C ASP A 93 3.94 -16.07 -30.69
N LYS A 94 4.44 -17.31 -30.78
CA LYS A 94 4.30 -18.11 -32.01
C LYS A 94 2.84 -18.48 -32.30
N GLU A 95 2.06 -18.79 -31.26
CA GLU A 95 0.62 -19.04 -31.38
C GLU A 95 -0.15 -17.74 -31.71
N GLN A 96 0.29 -16.60 -31.16
CA GLN A 96 -0.23 -15.28 -31.53
C GLN A 96 0.13 -14.87 -32.97
N LEU A 97 1.32 -15.23 -33.48
CA LEU A 97 1.77 -14.93 -34.84
C LEU A 97 0.97 -15.67 -35.92
N GLU A 98 0.50 -16.89 -35.64
CA GLU A 98 -0.39 -17.63 -36.55
C GLU A 98 -1.79 -17.00 -36.62
N TRP A 99 -2.27 -16.40 -35.53
CA TRP A 99 -3.54 -15.68 -35.46
C TRP A 99 -3.43 -14.21 -35.96
N SER A 100 -2.22 -13.67 -36.02
CA SER A 100 -1.87 -12.28 -36.40
C SER A 100 -1.99 -11.97 -37.91
N ARG A 101 -2.37 -12.93 -38.74
CA ARG A 101 -2.54 -12.72 -40.20
C ARG A 101 -3.76 -11.88 -40.60
N SER A 102 -4.52 -11.37 -39.64
CA SER A 102 -5.70 -10.53 -39.89
C SER A 102 -5.46 -9.14 -39.32
N ASP A 103 -5.09 -8.23 -40.19
CA ASP A 103 -4.80 -6.81 -39.93
C ASP A 103 -6.08 -5.98 -39.74
N SER A 104 -7.08 -6.56 -39.07
CA SER A 104 -8.34 -5.86 -38.81
C SER A 104 -8.14 -4.88 -37.64
N PRO A 105 -8.41 -3.57 -37.81
CA PRO A 105 -8.26 -2.59 -36.75
C PRO A 105 -9.07 -2.91 -35.49
N VAL A 106 -10.25 -3.50 -35.67
CA VAL A 106 -11.12 -3.94 -34.57
C VAL A 106 -10.46 -5.09 -33.80
N ARG A 107 -9.88 -6.06 -34.51
CA ARG A 107 -9.18 -7.19 -33.88
C ARG A 107 -7.91 -6.75 -33.16
N MET A 108 -7.23 -5.75 -33.72
CA MET A 108 -6.08 -5.10 -33.07
C MET A 108 -6.51 -4.45 -31.75
N TYR A 109 -7.57 -3.66 -31.74
CA TYR A 109 -8.10 -3.00 -30.55
C TYR A 109 -8.54 -3.99 -29.46
N LEU A 110 -9.35 -5.00 -29.80
CA LEU A 110 -9.81 -6.00 -28.83
C LEU A 110 -8.65 -6.78 -28.20
N ARG A 111 -7.59 -7.04 -28.98
CA ARG A 111 -6.39 -7.68 -28.45
C ARG A 111 -5.62 -6.76 -27.51
N GLU A 112 -5.52 -5.47 -27.81
CA GLU A 112 -4.84 -4.50 -26.93
C GLU A 112 -5.65 -4.23 -25.66
N MET A 113 -6.96 -4.07 -25.76
CA MET A 113 -7.85 -3.96 -24.61
C MET A 113 -7.79 -5.20 -23.73
N GLY A 114 -7.84 -6.41 -24.32
CA GLY A 114 -7.81 -7.67 -23.58
C GLY A 114 -6.46 -8.00 -22.90
N LYS A 115 -5.41 -7.21 -23.16
CA LYS A 115 -4.14 -7.30 -22.40
C LYS A 115 -4.22 -6.57 -21.06
N VAL A 116 -5.16 -5.63 -20.90
CA VAL A 116 -5.33 -4.87 -19.67
C VAL A 116 -6.32 -5.63 -18.78
N ASN A 117 -5.90 -5.94 -17.56
CA ASN A 117 -6.76 -6.61 -16.59
C ASN A 117 -7.87 -5.65 -16.11
N LEU A 118 -9.02 -6.20 -15.75
CA LEU A 118 -10.07 -5.43 -15.10
C LEU A 118 -9.60 -4.94 -13.73
N LEU A 119 -10.00 -3.71 -13.37
CA LEU A 119 -9.71 -3.13 -12.07
C LEU A 119 -10.51 -3.84 -10.98
N THR A 120 -9.87 -4.03 -9.83
CA THR A 120 -10.54 -4.36 -8.58
C THR A 120 -11.10 -3.10 -7.92
N LYS A 121 -12.08 -3.26 -7.02
CA LYS A 121 -12.66 -2.13 -6.26
C LYS A 121 -11.59 -1.32 -5.50
N GLU A 122 -10.54 -1.98 -5.00
CA GLU A 122 -9.45 -1.29 -4.29
C GLU A 122 -8.61 -0.45 -5.26
N GLU A 123 -8.28 -1.01 -6.42
CA GLU A 123 -7.51 -0.29 -7.46
C GLU A 123 -8.29 0.90 -8.03
N GLU A 124 -9.61 0.77 -8.20
CA GLU A 124 -10.46 1.88 -8.63
C GLU A 124 -10.43 3.04 -7.61
N VAL A 125 -10.56 2.73 -6.32
CA VAL A 125 -10.47 3.73 -5.25
C VAL A 125 -9.09 4.39 -5.20
N ASP A 126 -8.02 3.62 -5.42
CA ASP A 126 -6.66 4.16 -5.42
C ASP A 126 -6.39 5.07 -6.63
N ILE A 127 -6.95 4.74 -7.80
CA ILE A 127 -6.90 5.61 -8.98
C ILE A 127 -7.66 6.91 -8.69
N SER A 128 -8.87 6.84 -8.14
CA SER A 128 -9.66 8.03 -7.80
C SER A 128 -8.93 8.95 -6.84
N LYS A 129 -8.34 8.42 -5.77
CA LYS A 129 -7.52 9.21 -4.83
C LYS A 129 -6.29 9.81 -5.49
N SER A 130 -5.65 9.07 -6.40
CA SER A 130 -4.48 9.57 -7.13
C SER A 130 -4.86 10.72 -8.08
N MET A 131 -6.05 10.65 -8.69
CA MET A 131 -6.58 11.74 -9.52
C MET A 131 -6.90 12.98 -8.69
N GLU A 132 -7.56 12.82 -7.53
CA GLU A 132 -7.87 13.92 -6.60
C GLU A 132 -6.59 14.62 -6.10
N GLN A 133 -5.59 13.84 -5.67
CA GLN A 133 -4.28 14.38 -5.27
C GLN A 133 -3.56 15.10 -6.42
N GLY A 134 -3.75 14.62 -7.65
CA GLY A 134 -3.22 15.26 -8.86
C GLY A 134 -3.86 16.62 -9.11
N GLU A 135 -5.19 16.72 -8.97
CA GLU A 135 -5.94 17.98 -9.10
C GLU A 135 -5.51 18.99 -8.04
N ASP A 136 -5.41 18.57 -6.79
CA ASP A 136 -4.93 19.40 -5.68
C ASP A 136 -3.50 19.93 -5.93
N ALA A 137 -2.61 19.07 -6.43
CA ALA A 137 -1.24 19.47 -6.75
C ALA A 137 -1.18 20.49 -7.88
N ILE A 138 -2.05 20.37 -8.89
CA ILE A 138 -2.16 21.35 -9.98
C ILE A 138 -2.69 22.68 -9.42
N LEU A 139 -3.70 22.63 -8.56
CA LEU A 139 -4.28 23.83 -7.96
C LEU A 139 -3.27 24.58 -7.10
N ASP A 140 -2.49 23.88 -6.27
CA ASP A 140 -1.42 24.49 -5.47
C ASP A 140 -0.32 25.11 -6.37
N ALA A 141 0.05 24.43 -7.46
CA ALA A 141 1.00 24.96 -8.42
C ALA A 141 0.48 26.26 -9.08
N ILE A 142 -0.80 26.32 -9.45
CA ILE A 142 -1.42 27.54 -10.01
C ILE A 142 -1.45 28.64 -8.94
N CYS A 143 -1.83 28.33 -7.71
CA CYS A 143 -1.86 29.28 -6.59
C CYS A 143 -0.48 29.85 -6.23
N SER A 144 0.60 29.13 -6.53
CA SER A 144 1.97 29.61 -6.32
C SER A 144 2.39 30.73 -7.30
N VAL A 145 1.63 30.96 -8.37
CA VAL A 145 1.95 31.98 -9.39
C VAL A 145 1.64 33.38 -8.84
N PRO A 146 2.63 34.28 -8.73
CA PRO A 146 2.45 35.57 -8.07
C PRO A 146 1.48 36.51 -8.79
N TYR A 147 1.34 36.39 -10.12
CA TYR A 147 0.43 37.24 -10.92
C TYR A 147 -1.01 36.70 -10.97
N LEU A 148 -1.30 35.54 -10.35
CA LEU A 148 -2.64 34.95 -10.35
C LEU A 148 -3.67 35.89 -9.71
N ILE A 149 -3.28 36.55 -8.61
CA ILE A 149 -4.16 37.46 -7.87
C ILE A 149 -4.51 38.67 -8.72
N ASP A 150 -3.54 39.24 -9.45
CA ASP A 150 -3.77 40.37 -10.34
C ASP A 150 -4.74 40.01 -11.48
N PHE A 151 -4.60 38.80 -12.04
CA PHE A 151 -5.52 38.27 -13.06
C PHE A 151 -6.95 38.09 -12.52
N ILE A 152 -7.11 37.61 -11.28
CA ILE A 152 -8.42 37.49 -10.63
C ILE A 152 -9.04 38.87 -10.40
N LEU A 153 -8.24 39.88 -10.03
CA LEU A 153 -8.72 41.24 -9.81
C LEU A 153 -9.16 41.93 -11.11
N GLU A 154 -8.55 41.60 -12.25
CA GLU A 154 -8.94 42.11 -13.57
C GLU A 154 -10.40 41.76 -13.92
N TYR A 155 -10.91 40.63 -13.44
CA TYR A 155 -12.31 40.23 -13.63
C TYR A 155 -13.33 41.14 -12.92
N ARG A 156 -12.90 42.02 -12.02
CA ARG A 156 -13.80 42.94 -11.30
C ARG A 156 -14.59 43.84 -12.24
N GLU A 157 -13.93 44.53 -13.17
CA GLU A 157 -14.58 45.52 -14.03
C GLU A 157 -15.58 44.87 -15.01
N PRO A 158 -15.26 43.77 -15.71
CA PRO A 158 -16.21 43.06 -16.57
C PRO A 158 -17.44 42.54 -15.81
N LEU A 159 -17.28 42.11 -14.56
CA LEU A 159 -18.40 41.68 -13.72
C LEU A 159 -19.33 42.85 -13.35
N VAL A 160 -18.76 44.01 -12.98
CA VAL A 160 -19.53 45.22 -12.64
C VAL A 160 -20.27 45.75 -13.87
N ASN A 161 -19.61 45.72 -15.03
CA ASN A 161 -20.18 46.17 -16.31
C ASN A 161 -21.21 45.19 -16.89
N ARG A 162 -21.45 44.04 -16.23
CA ARG A 162 -22.33 42.95 -16.69
C ARG A 162 -21.93 42.35 -18.04
N GLU A 163 -20.65 42.45 -18.41
CA GLU A 163 -20.09 41.81 -19.59
C GLU A 163 -19.87 40.31 -19.36
N ARG A 164 -19.67 39.91 -18.11
CA ARG A 164 -19.45 38.53 -17.67
C ARG A 164 -20.36 38.14 -16.51
N LYS A 165 -20.74 36.86 -16.41
CA LYS A 165 -21.54 36.34 -15.31
C LYS A 165 -20.66 35.73 -14.22
N VAL A 166 -21.07 35.90 -12.97
CA VAL A 166 -20.39 35.30 -11.80
C VAL A 166 -20.34 33.78 -11.88
N LYS A 167 -21.36 33.13 -12.47
CA LYS A 167 -21.40 31.69 -12.68
C LYS A 167 -20.29 31.14 -13.59
N GLU A 168 -19.62 31.99 -14.38
CA GLU A 168 -18.50 31.56 -15.22
C GLU A 168 -17.19 31.41 -14.42
N LEU A 169 -17.13 31.92 -13.19
CA LEU A 169 -15.91 31.96 -12.36
C LEU A 169 -15.85 30.85 -11.31
N PHE A 170 -16.97 30.21 -11.01
CA PHE A 170 -17.06 29.18 -9.99
C PHE A 170 -17.50 27.89 -10.66
N LYS A 171 -16.86 26.77 -10.30
CA LYS A 171 -17.39 25.44 -10.56
C LYS A 171 -18.74 25.34 -9.85
N SER A 172 -19.79 24.94 -10.57
CA SER A 172 -21.12 24.81 -9.98
C SER A 172 -21.06 23.74 -8.89
N PHE A 173 -21.50 24.07 -7.68
CA PHE A 173 -21.60 23.09 -6.59
C PHE A 173 -22.68 22.02 -6.85
N ASP A 174 -23.55 22.25 -7.84
CA ASP A 174 -24.62 21.32 -8.23
C ASP A 174 -24.10 20.11 -9.05
N ASP A 175 -22.90 20.20 -9.65
CA ASP A 175 -22.36 19.12 -10.49
C ASP A 175 -21.86 17.91 -9.67
N GLU A 176 -21.76 18.03 -8.33
CA GLU A 176 -21.39 16.92 -7.43
C GLU A 176 -22.59 16.08 -6.98
N GLU A 177 -23.82 16.62 -7.01
CA GLU A 177 -25.02 15.87 -6.60
C GLU A 177 -25.67 15.10 -7.77
N GLU A 178 -25.65 15.62 -9.00
CA GLU A 178 -26.28 14.95 -10.16
C GLU A 178 -25.62 13.61 -10.54
N ASN A 179 -24.35 13.36 -10.16
CA ASN A 179 -23.66 12.10 -10.46
C ASN A 179 -24.05 10.91 -9.56
N ASN A 180 -24.87 11.11 -8.52
CA ASN A 180 -25.34 10.01 -7.67
C ASN A 180 -26.65 9.40 -8.15
N ASP A 181 -27.43 10.10 -8.97
CA ASP A 181 -28.77 9.65 -9.37
C ASP A 181 -28.74 8.71 -10.59
N ASP A 182 -27.68 8.78 -11.43
CA ASP A 182 -27.54 7.91 -12.61
C ASP A 182 -27.16 6.45 -12.27
N LEU A 183 -26.73 6.17 -11.04
CA LEU A 183 -26.39 4.81 -10.59
C LEU A 183 -27.61 4.00 -10.14
N ASP A 184 -28.71 4.67 -9.76
CA ASP A 184 -29.92 4.01 -9.29
C ASP A 184 -30.82 3.57 -10.46
N GLU A 185 -30.82 4.28 -11.61
CA GLU A 185 -31.63 3.92 -12.79
C GLU A 185 -31.16 2.62 -13.48
N ASP A 186 -29.85 2.35 -13.50
CA ASP A 186 -29.29 1.13 -14.11
C ASP A 186 -29.63 -0.15 -13.31
N LEU A 187 -29.83 -0.03 -12.00
CA LEU A 187 -30.19 -1.16 -11.12
C LEU A 187 -31.67 -1.57 -11.25
N ASP A 188 -32.55 -0.62 -11.55
CA ASP A 188 -33.97 -0.88 -11.74
C ASP A 188 -34.27 -1.53 -13.10
N LEU A 189 -33.55 -1.15 -14.16
CA LEU A 189 -33.66 -1.77 -15.49
C LEU A 189 -33.24 -3.25 -15.49
N ILE A 190 -32.19 -3.60 -14.75
CA ILE A 190 -31.74 -4.99 -14.61
C ILE A 190 -32.78 -5.83 -13.84
N ASN A 191 -33.48 -5.24 -12.87
CA ASN A 191 -34.52 -5.95 -12.13
C ASN A 191 -35.77 -6.18 -12.97
N GLU A 192 -36.21 -5.21 -13.80
CA GLU A 192 -37.36 -5.38 -14.70
C GLU A 192 -37.10 -6.44 -15.79
N ASP A 193 -35.93 -6.42 -16.44
CA ASP A 193 -35.58 -7.39 -17.47
C ASP A 193 -35.51 -8.83 -16.91
N VAL A 194 -35.02 -8.99 -15.68
CA VAL A 194 -34.96 -10.30 -15.00
C VAL A 194 -36.35 -10.76 -14.56
N ILE A 195 -37.27 -9.85 -14.23
CA ILE A 195 -38.65 -10.20 -13.87
C ILE A 195 -39.44 -10.62 -15.12
N GLU A 196 -39.29 -9.92 -16.26
CA GLU A 196 -39.95 -10.30 -17.53
C GLU A 196 -39.49 -11.69 -18.03
N GLU A 197 -38.19 -12.01 -17.96
CA GLU A 197 -37.70 -13.35 -18.34
C GLU A 197 -38.26 -14.47 -17.43
N ILE A 198 -38.55 -14.18 -16.16
CA ILE A 198 -39.13 -15.17 -15.24
C ILE A 198 -40.63 -15.38 -15.52
N GLU A 199 -41.37 -14.34 -15.88
CA GLU A 199 -42.80 -14.45 -16.22
C GLU A 199 -43.03 -15.21 -17.54
N ASP A 200 -42.22 -14.94 -18.57
CA ASP A 200 -42.32 -15.63 -19.87
C ASP A 200 -42.03 -17.14 -19.77
N THR A 201 -41.09 -17.54 -18.90
CA THR A 201 -40.76 -18.96 -18.70
C THR A 201 -41.80 -19.75 -17.90
N ASP A 202 -42.67 -19.05 -17.16
CA ASP A 202 -43.78 -19.65 -16.41
C ASP A 202 -45.07 -19.73 -17.25
N GLU A 203 -45.26 -18.85 -18.25
CA GLU A 203 -46.35 -18.97 -19.22
C GLU A 203 -46.12 -20.14 -20.20
N GLU A 204 -44.91 -20.34 -20.72
CA GLU A 204 -44.61 -21.46 -21.62
C GLU A 204 -44.77 -22.84 -20.97
N LYS A 205 -44.63 -22.93 -19.64
CA LYS A 205 -44.85 -24.19 -18.88
C LYS A 205 -46.32 -24.50 -18.64
N LYS A 206 -47.22 -23.52 -18.69
CA LYS A 206 -48.67 -23.73 -18.51
C LYS A 206 -49.37 -24.18 -19.79
N GLU A 207 -48.85 -23.82 -20.97
CA GLU A 207 -49.45 -24.24 -22.25
C GLU A 207 -49.08 -25.67 -22.69
N LYS A 208 -48.05 -26.30 -22.09
CA LYS A 208 -47.60 -27.65 -22.44
C LYS A 208 -48.07 -28.77 -21.49
N LYS A 209 -49.10 -28.53 -20.67
CA LYS A 209 -49.62 -29.53 -19.72
C LYS A 209 -51.10 -29.86 -19.94
#